data_AF-A0A662SAI5-F1
#
_entry.id   AF-A0A662SAI5-F1
#
_cell.length_a   1.000
_cell.length_b   1.000
_cell.length_c   1.000
_cell.angle_alpha   90.00
_cell.angle_beta   90.00
_cell.angle_gamma   90.00
#
_symmetry.space_group_name_H-M   'P 1'
#
loop_
_entity.id
_entity.type
_entity.pdbx_description
1 polymer ?
#
loop_
_entity_poly.entity_id
_entity_poly.type
_entity_poly.pdbx_seq_one_letter_code
_entity_poly.pdbx_strand_id
1 'polypeptide(L)'
;MAQDAIGQQLEWWFYAPSGELYFRTSRLADRYNWAWIKIRGRRAAELRGKWRVDLFLNGRYQLSVPFIIGKGSRPQILGIEFPSVIVADGRKNQGRVHFYDPDGDVVRAKFEVVRAVYFSPSSLDPDVEGETSGSFSFYIYARTRQTVTLKVTLYDSQGHASEPYLLTFQAI
;
A
#
# COMPACT_ATOMS: atom_id res chain seq x y z
N MET A 1 18.74 15.61 18.63
CA MET A 1 17.88 15.34 17.45
C MET A 1 16.41 15.73 17.65
N ALA A 2 15.71 15.39 18.75
CA ALA A 2 14.38 15.95 19.07
C ALA A 2 14.39 16.97 20.23
N GLN A 3 15.33 16.82 21.16
CA GLN A 3 15.43 17.66 22.36
C GLN A 3 15.90 19.09 22.04
N ASP A 4 16.67 19.25 20.96
CA ASP A 4 17.20 20.53 20.51
C ASP A 4 16.14 21.44 19.88
N ALA A 5 15.02 20.88 19.44
CA ALA A 5 13.91 21.62 18.84
C ALA A 5 12.97 22.24 19.89
N ILE A 6 13.04 21.81 21.16
CA ILE A 6 12.10 22.28 22.20
C ILE A 6 12.19 23.80 22.34
N GLY A 7 11.04 24.49 22.30
CA GLY A 7 10.95 25.94 22.36
C GLY A 7 11.21 26.67 21.03
N GLN A 8 11.55 25.95 19.95
CA GLN A 8 11.63 26.53 18.61
C GLN A 8 10.24 26.58 17.94
N GLN A 9 10.04 27.52 17.03
CA GLN A 9 8.81 27.65 16.27
C GLN A 9 8.71 26.50 15.26
N LEU A 10 7.67 25.68 15.36
CA LEU A 10 7.38 24.57 14.46
C LEU A 10 6.12 24.88 13.67
N GLU A 11 6.16 24.71 12.36
CA GLU A 11 5.06 25.00 11.45
C GLU A 11 4.76 23.80 10.54
N TRP A 12 3.49 23.56 10.29
CA TRP A 12 3.00 22.55 9.34
C TRP A 12 2.16 23.24 8.29
N TRP A 13 2.54 23.04 7.03
CA TRP A 13 1.90 23.65 5.87
C TRP A 13 1.30 22.53 5.03
N PHE A 14 -0.03 22.41 5.05
CA PHE A 14 -0.79 21.39 4.33
C PHE A 14 -1.13 21.90 2.93
N TYR A 15 -0.68 21.18 1.91
CA TYR A 15 -0.93 21.51 0.51
C TYR A 15 -1.92 20.52 -0.11
N ALA A 16 -2.89 21.07 -0.82
CA ALA A 16 -3.84 20.31 -1.63
C ALA A 16 -3.14 19.70 -2.87
N PRO A 17 -3.79 18.75 -3.58
CA PRO A 17 -3.22 18.10 -4.76
C PRO A 17 -2.87 19.06 -5.90
N SER A 18 -3.52 20.22 -5.97
CA SER A 18 -3.20 21.30 -6.90
C SER A 18 -1.85 21.98 -6.61
N GLY A 19 -1.25 21.73 -5.45
CA GLY A 19 -0.08 22.46 -4.94
C GLY A 19 -0.44 23.75 -4.20
N GLU A 20 -1.72 24.10 -4.09
CA GLU A 20 -2.20 25.25 -3.31
C GLU A 20 -2.07 24.98 -1.80
N LEU A 21 -1.63 25.98 -1.04
CA LEU A 21 -1.62 25.91 0.43
C LEU A 21 -3.08 25.88 0.92
N TYR A 22 -3.49 24.76 1.52
CA TYR A 22 -4.83 24.58 2.06
C TYR A 22 -4.96 25.11 3.49
N PHE A 23 -3.98 24.77 4.34
CA PHE A 23 -4.01 25.12 5.75
C PHE A 23 -2.59 25.21 6.30
N ARG A 24 -2.34 26.14 7.22
CA ARG A 24 -1.09 26.16 7.99
C ARG A 24 -1.39 26.34 9.47
N THR A 25 -0.58 25.71 10.30
CA THR A 25 -0.62 25.87 11.75
C THR A 25 0.79 25.89 12.31
N SER A 26 0.96 26.48 13.49
CA SER A 26 2.24 26.55 14.15
C SER A 26 2.11 26.48 15.66
N ARG A 27 3.20 26.08 16.33
CA ARG A 27 3.35 26.08 17.78
C ARG A 27 4.82 26.07 18.16
N LEU A 28 5.11 26.31 19.43
CA LEU A 28 6.43 25.98 19.98
C LEU A 28 6.56 24.47 20.10
N ALA A 29 7.67 23.94 19.63
CA ALA A 29 7.94 22.51 19.71
C ALA A 29 8.14 22.07 21.17
N ASP A 30 7.61 20.91 21.49
CA ASP A 30 7.82 20.24 22.78
C ASP A 30 8.12 18.75 22.57
N ARG A 31 7.90 17.91 23.60
CA ARG A 31 8.13 16.46 23.51
C ARG A 31 7.18 15.75 22.55
N TYR A 32 6.01 16.31 22.26
CA TYR A 32 4.94 15.72 21.43
C TYR A 32 4.39 16.73 20.42
N ASN A 33 5.00 16.73 19.24
CA ASN A 33 4.62 17.62 18.15
C ASN A 33 3.67 16.92 17.18
N TRP A 34 2.52 17.52 16.92
CA TRP A 34 1.53 16.99 16.00
C TRP A 34 0.67 18.13 15.44
N ALA A 35 0.16 17.92 14.24
CA ALA A 35 -0.81 18.77 13.56
C ALA A 35 -1.77 17.89 12.76
N TRP A 36 -2.93 18.44 12.41
CA TRP A 36 -4.00 17.71 11.74
C TRP A 36 -4.87 18.66 10.92
N ILE A 37 -5.61 18.08 9.98
CA ILE A 37 -6.72 18.73 9.28
C ILE A 37 -7.98 17.87 9.41
N LYS A 38 -9.15 18.49 9.59
CA LYS A 38 -10.42 17.75 9.51
C LYS A 38 -10.77 17.56 8.04
N ILE A 39 -10.99 16.31 7.65
CA ILE A 39 -11.40 15.96 6.28
C ILE A 39 -12.93 15.93 6.18
N ARG A 40 -13.59 15.11 7.00
CA ARG A 40 -15.05 14.90 6.94
C ARG A 40 -15.82 16.20 7.17
N GLY A 41 -16.69 16.54 6.21
CA GLY A 41 -17.52 17.74 6.23
C GLY A 41 -16.75 19.04 5.95
N ARG A 42 -15.57 18.98 5.35
CA ARG A 42 -14.74 20.12 4.95
C ARG A 42 -14.39 20.02 3.45
N ARG A 43 -13.97 21.15 2.86
CA ARG A 43 -13.48 21.23 1.46
C ARG A 43 -12.36 20.22 1.18
N ALA A 44 -11.51 19.89 2.16
CA ALA A 44 -10.50 18.84 2.02
C ALA A 44 -11.07 17.50 1.50
N ALA A 45 -12.31 17.13 1.84
CA ALA A 45 -12.94 15.90 1.36
C ALA A 45 -13.27 15.90 -0.15
N GLU A 46 -13.36 17.08 -0.75
CA GLU A 46 -13.65 17.27 -2.18
C GLU A 46 -12.36 17.35 -3.01
N LEU A 47 -11.26 17.75 -2.38
CA LEU A 47 -9.93 17.87 -3.00
C LEU A 47 -9.20 16.53 -2.92
N ARG A 48 -9.62 15.55 -3.74
CA ARG A 48 -9.01 14.21 -3.74
C ARG A 48 -7.67 14.17 -4.46
N GLY A 49 -6.81 13.26 -4.04
CA GLY A 49 -5.51 12.98 -4.66
C GLY A 49 -4.37 13.01 -3.65
N LYS A 50 -3.15 13.22 -4.15
CA LYS A 50 -1.93 13.27 -3.35
C LYS A 50 -1.77 14.65 -2.71
N TRP A 51 -1.88 14.69 -1.40
CA TRP A 51 -1.56 15.85 -0.56
C TRP A 51 -0.13 15.76 -0.07
N ARG A 52 0.36 16.86 0.50
CA ARG A 52 1.56 16.85 1.32
C ARG A 52 1.44 17.79 2.51
N VAL A 53 2.21 17.52 3.55
CA VAL A 53 2.47 18.46 4.64
C VAL A 53 3.96 18.75 4.70
N ASP A 54 4.31 20.03 4.58
CA ASP A 54 5.68 20.49 4.69
C ASP A 54 5.92 21.00 6.12
N LEU A 55 7.03 20.59 6.72
CA LEU A 55 7.42 20.92 8.08
C LEU A 55 8.51 22.00 8.06
N PHE A 56 8.33 23.06 8.86
CA PHE A 56 9.33 24.12 9.02
C PHE A 56 9.69 24.31 10.48
N LEU A 57 10.98 24.49 10.78
CA LEU A 57 11.48 24.84 12.10
C LEU A 57 12.14 26.23 12.02
N ASN A 58 11.62 27.20 12.76
CA ASN A 58 11.99 28.62 12.69
C ASN A 58 12.00 29.15 11.24
N GLY A 59 10.97 28.81 10.46
CA GLY A 59 10.85 29.17 9.04
C GLY A 59 11.77 28.39 8.09
N ARG A 60 12.62 27.46 8.57
CA ARG A 60 13.47 26.62 7.73
C ARG A 60 12.78 25.29 7.42
N TYR A 61 12.60 25.00 6.14
CA TYR A 61 12.08 23.71 5.67
C TYR A 61 12.89 22.54 6.24
N GLN A 62 12.20 21.50 6.70
CA GLN A 62 12.78 20.29 7.26
C GLN A 62 12.50 19.08 6.37
N LEU A 63 11.22 18.81 6.12
CA LEU A 63 10.77 17.65 5.37
C LEU A 63 9.37 17.85 4.78
N SER A 64 9.00 16.96 3.87
CA SER A 64 7.67 16.87 3.29
C SER A 64 7.15 15.45 3.48
N VAL A 65 5.92 15.31 3.99
CA VAL A 65 5.25 14.02 4.14
C VAL A 65 4.06 13.97 3.17
N PRO A 66 4.07 13.07 2.17
CA PRO A 66 2.92 12.87 1.31
C PRO A 66 1.84 12.07 2.04
N PHE A 67 0.58 12.30 1.68
CA PHE A 67 -0.55 11.46 2.08
C PHE A 67 -1.67 11.56 1.05
N ILE A 68 -2.59 10.59 1.00
CA ILE A 68 -3.71 10.62 0.06
C ILE A 68 -5.01 10.92 0.79
N ILE A 69 -5.81 11.82 0.22
CA ILE A 69 -7.24 11.93 0.55
C ILE A 69 -8.01 11.42 -0.65
N GLY A 70 -8.73 10.31 -0.46
CA GLY A 70 -9.50 9.66 -1.50
C GLY A 70 -10.70 8.92 -0.92
N LYS A 71 -11.44 8.21 -1.78
CA LYS A 71 -12.43 7.23 -1.33
C LYS A 71 -11.79 5.87 -1.01
N GLY A 72 -10.47 5.74 -1.22
CA GLY A 72 -9.85 4.46 -1.55
C GLY A 72 -10.32 3.99 -2.93
N SER A 73 -9.40 3.55 -3.76
CA SER A 73 -9.75 2.79 -4.93
C SER A 73 -9.54 1.30 -4.63
N ARG A 74 -10.32 0.46 -5.31
CA ARG A 74 -10.09 -0.97 -5.21
C ARG A 74 -8.89 -1.29 -6.10
N PRO A 75 -7.85 -1.95 -5.57
CA PRO A 75 -6.75 -2.40 -6.40
C PRO A 75 -7.27 -3.40 -7.43
N GLN A 76 -6.57 -3.51 -8.55
CA GLN A 76 -6.91 -4.43 -9.63
C GLN A 76 -5.75 -5.38 -9.88
N ILE A 77 -6.04 -6.66 -10.00
CA ILE A 77 -5.10 -7.65 -10.54
C ILE A 77 -5.26 -7.64 -12.05
N LEU A 78 -4.25 -7.15 -12.76
CA LEU A 78 -4.23 -7.12 -14.23
C LEU A 78 -3.88 -8.49 -14.82
N GLY A 79 -3.10 -9.28 -14.09
CA GLY A 79 -2.71 -10.63 -14.47
C GLY A 79 -1.76 -11.26 -13.47
N ILE A 80 -1.66 -12.59 -13.53
CA ILE A 80 -0.67 -13.35 -12.75
C ILE A 80 0.11 -14.24 -13.71
N GLU A 81 1.44 -14.09 -13.69
CA GLU A 81 2.37 -14.98 -14.37
C GLU A 81 2.88 -16.01 -13.37
N PHE A 82 2.65 -17.28 -13.67
CA PHE A 82 3.17 -18.39 -12.89
C PHE A 82 3.29 -19.63 -13.80
N PRO A 83 4.28 -20.51 -13.59
CA PRO A 83 4.36 -21.76 -14.35
C PRO A 83 3.07 -22.56 -14.24
N SER A 84 2.52 -23.00 -15.38
CA SER A 84 1.32 -23.85 -15.41
C SER A 84 1.59 -25.25 -14.83
N VAL A 85 2.87 -25.63 -14.74
CA VAL A 85 3.36 -26.87 -14.13
C VAL A 85 4.60 -26.58 -13.27
N ILE A 86 4.64 -27.11 -12.06
CA ILE A 86 5.83 -27.13 -11.18
C ILE A 86 6.14 -28.55 -10.73
N VAL A 87 7.39 -28.79 -10.31
CA VAL A 87 7.78 -30.07 -9.70
C VAL A 87 7.38 -30.08 -8.22
N ALA A 88 6.79 -31.18 -7.77
CA ALA A 88 6.37 -31.42 -6.39
C ALA A 88 7.55 -31.85 -5.48
N ASP A 89 8.72 -31.20 -5.62
CA ASP A 89 9.95 -31.52 -4.90
C ASP A 89 10.24 -30.57 -3.70
N GLY A 90 9.31 -29.65 -3.43
CA GLY A 90 9.44 -28.64 -2.38
C GLY A 90 10.29 -27.43 -2.75
N ARG A 91 10.77 -27.30 -4.00
CA ARG A 91 11.48 -26.10 -4.45
C ARG A 91 10.52 -24.95 -4.69
N LYS A 92 10.99 -23.74 -4.42
CA LYS A 92 10.25 -22.49 -4.67
C LYS A 92 10.25 -22.19 -6.16
N ASN A 93 9.06 -21.91 -6.69
CA ASN A 93 8.84 -21.43 -8.04
C ASN A 93 8.36 -19.99 -7.94
N GLN A 94 8.95 -19.10 -8.74
CA GLN A 94 8.61 -17.68 -8.74
C GLN A 94 7.40 -17.42 -9.63
N GLY A 95 6.52 -16.55 -9.18
CA GLY A 95 5.48 -15.92 -10.00
C GLY A 95 5.51 -14.41 -9.85
N ARG A 96 4.69 -13.75 -10.66
CA ARG A 96 4.55 -12.29 -10.69
C ARG A 96 3.08 -11.92 -10.74
N VAL A 97 2.67 -10.97 -9.90
CA VAL A 97 1.34 -10.34 -9.96
C VAL A 97 1.50 -8.96 -10.57
N HIS A 98 0.73 -8.67 -11.63
CA HIS A 98 0.63 -7.35 -12.23
C HIS A 98 -0.59 -6.63 -11.67
N PHE A 99 -0.44 -5.37 -11.28
CA PHE A 99 -1.48 -4.62 -10.60
C PHE A 99 -1.65 -3.19 -11.12
N TYR A 100 -2.83 -2.64 -10.85
CA TYR A 100 -3.15 -1.23 -10.98
C TYR A 100 -3.90 -0.77 -9.74
N ASP A 101 -3.49 0.35 -9.19
CA ASP A 101 -4.09 0.96 -8.00
C ASP A 101 -3.98 2.49 -8.07
N PRO A 102 -5.06 3.19 -8.46
CA PRO A 102 -5.07 4.65 -8.64
C PRO A 102 -4.46 5.50 -7.51
N ASP A 103 -4.57 5.06 -6.26
CA ASP A 103 -4.03 5.71 -5.07
C ASP A 103 -2.62 5.22 -4.71
N GLY A 104 -2.21 4.07 -5.23
CA GLY A 104 -0.91 3.47 -4.99
C GLY A 104 -0.69 3.10 -3.53
N ASP A 105 -1.70 2.57 -2.87
CA ASP A 105 -1.68 2.19 -1.45
C ASP A 105 -1.95 0.69 -1.26
N VAL A 106 -1.56 -0.16 -2.22
CA VAL A 106 -1.56 -1.63 -2.07
C VAL A 106 -0.55 -2.05 -1.00
N VAL A 107 -1.05 -2.67 0.07
CA VAL A 107 -0.22 -3.09 1.22
C VAL A 107 -0.23 -4.60 1.48
N ARG A 108 -1.09 -5.37 0.80
CA ARG A 108 -1.18 -6.82 1.06
C ARG A 108 -1.71 -7.62 -0.13
N ALA A 109 -1.03 -8.72 -0.44
CA ALA A 109 -1.53 -9.79 -1.28
C ALA A 109 -1.90 -11.01 -0.44
N LYS A 110 -3.12 -11.53 -0.60
CA LYS A 110 -3.62 -12.72 0.09
C LYS A 110 -3.83 -13.87 -0.90
N PHE A 111 -3.37 -15.06 -0.53
CA PHE A 111 -3.51 -16.30 -1.28
C PHE A 111 -4.35 -17.28 -0.45
N GLU A 112 -5.58 -17.53 -0.89
CA GLU A 112 -6.50 -18.45 -0.22
C GLU A 112 -6.60 -19.76 -1.01
N VAL A 113 -6.62 -20.89 -0.30
CA VAL A 113 -6.69 -22.20 -0.93
C VAL A 113 -8.14 -22.48 -1.33
N VAL A 114 -8.39 -22.63 -2.62
CA VAL A 114 -9.70 -23.07 -3.16
C VAL A 114 -9.71 -24.58 -3.32
N ARG A 115 -8.61 -25.13 -3.87
CA ARG A 115 -8.43 -26.57 -4.07
C ARG A 115 -6.96 -26.93 -3.95
N ALA A 116 -6.60 -27.64 -2.89
CA ALA A 116 -5.32 -28.34 -2.71
C ALA A 116 -5.34 -29.16 -1.41
N VAL A 117 -4.38 -30.06 -1.28
CA VAL A 117 -4.04 -30.83 -0.08
C VAL A 117 -2.64 -30.40 0.38
N TYR A 118 -2.46 -30.24 1.69
CA TYR A 118 -1.21 -29.77 2.31
C TYR A 118 -0.71 -28.41 1.81
N PHE A 119 -1.65 -27.52 1.45
CA PHE A 119 -1.39 -26.10 1.20
C PHE A 119 -2.04 -25.27 2.31
N SER A 120 -1.31 -24.27 2.80
CA SER A 120 -1.83 -23.30 3.76
C SER A 120 -2.10 -21.97 3.06
N PRO A 121 -3.21 -21.28 3.40
CA PRO A 121 -3.38 -19.88 3.02
C PRO A 121 -2.19 -19.04 3.48
N SER A 122 -1.85 -18.02 2.73
CA SER A 122 -0.75 -17.12 3.06
C SER A 122 -1.07 -15.68 2.65
N SER A 123 -0.29 -14.75 3.18
CA SER A 123 -0.29 -13.36 2.74
C SER A 123 1.12 -12.81 2.77
N LEU A 124 1.38 -11.81 1.94
CA LEU A 124 2.64 -11.08 1.90
C LEU A 124 2.39 -9.58 1.74
N ASP A 125 3.37 -8.80 2.18
CA ASP A 125 3.52 -7.40 1.81
C ASP A 125 4.18 -7.34 0.42
N PRO A 126 3.53 -6.73 -0.59
CA PRO A 126 4.07 -6.63 -1.94
C PRO A 126 5.24 -5.62 -2.07
N ASP A 127 5.45 -4.73 -1.09
CA ASP A 127 6.47 -3.66 -1.13
C ASP A 127 6.31 -2.72 -2.35
N VAL A 128 5.09 -2.28 -2.61
CA VAL A 128 4.73 -1.39 -3.75
C VAL A 128 3.97 -0.13 -3.31
N GLU A 129 4.08 0.26 -2.03
CA GLU A 129 3.44 1.47 -1.53
C GLU A 129 3.98 2.72 -2.27
N GLY A 130 3.07 3.55 -2.75
CA GLY A 130 3.33 4.69 -3.61
C GLY A 130 3.33 4.38 -5.12
N GLU A 131 3.29 3.11 -5.52
CA GLU A 131 3.21 2.72 -6.93
C GLU A 131 1.76 2.60 -7.39
N THR A 132 1.38 3.34 -8.43
CA THR A 132 0.01 3.29 -8.98
C THR A 132 -0.22 2.13 -9.95
N SER A 133 0.85 1.49 -10.41
CA SER A 133 0.83 0.34 -11.29
C SER A 133 2.19 -0.32 -11.28
N GLY A 134 2.24 -1.63 -11.47
CA GLY A 134 3.51 -2.33 -11.52
C GLY A 134 3.35 -3.83 -11.39
N SER A 135 4.41 -4.46 -10.88
CA SER A 135 4.37 -5.89 -10.61
C SER A 135 5.27 -6.26 -9.44
N PHE A 136 4.84 -7.22 -8.63
CA PHE A 136 5.64 -7.78 -7.53
C PHE A 136 5.76 -9.30 -7.64
N SER A 137 6.81 -9.86 -7.05
CA SER A 137 7.08 -11.29 -7.10
C SER A 137 6.49 -12.03 -5.90
N PHE A 138 6.11 -13.29 -6.12
CA PHE A 138 5.75 -14.23 -5.06
C PHE A 138 6.37 -15.60 -5.33
N TYR A 139 6.33 -16.49 -4.33
CA TYR A 139 6.89 -17.84 -4.43
C TYR A 139 5.91 -18.89 -3.94
N ILE A 140 5.77 -19.98 -4.72
CA ILE A 140 4.98 -21.15 -4.36
C ILE A 140 5.85 -22.40 -4.46
N TYR A 141 5.66 -23.35 -3.55
CA TYR A 141 6.25 -24.69 -3.63
C TYR A 141 5.16 -25.74 -3.35
N ALA A 142 5.37 -26.95 -3.85
CA ALA A 142 4.51 -28.10 -3.58
C ALA A 142 5.36 -29.33 -3.24
N ARG A 143 4.83 -30.23 -2.40
CA ARG A 143 5.45 -31.52 -2.06
C ARG A 143 4.57 -32.73 -2.42
N THR A 144 3.41 -32.47 -3.01
CA THR A 144 2.40 -33.47 -3.32
C THR A 144 1.92 -33.22 -4.73
N ARG A 145 1.83 -34.28 -5.52
CA ARG A 145 1.30 -34.23 -6.89
C ARG A 145 -0.18 -33.95 -6.85
N GLN A 146 -0.61 -32.85 -7.47
CA GLN A 146 -2.00 -32.41 -7.45
C GLN A 146 -2.24 -31.22 -8.39
N THR A 147 -3.51 -31.00 -8.73
CA THR A 147 -3.94 -29.70 -9.24
C THR A 147 -4.18 -28.75 -8.06
N VAL A 148 -3.57 -27.57 -8.11
CA VAL A 148 -3.73 -26.52 -7.11
C VAL A 148 -4.52 -25.35 -7.71
N THR A 149 -5.54 -24.87 -6.99
CA THR A 149 -6.24 -23.61 -7.29
C THR A 149 -6.18 -22.71 -6.07
N LEU A 150 -5.62 -21.51 -6.25
CA LEU A 150 -5.56 -20.45 -5.26
C LEU A 150 -6.41 -19.25 -5.70
N LYS A 151 -7.06 -18.60 -4.75
CA LYS A 151 -7.70 -17.31 -4.92
C LYS A 151 -6.74 -16.22 -4.44
N VAL A 152 -6.33 -15.34 -5.34
CA VAL A 152 -5.44 -14.22 -5.06
C VAL A 152 -6.26 -12.94 -4.94
N THR A 153 -6.00 -12.14 -3.90
CA THR A 153 -6.70 -10.88 -3.66
C THR A 153 -5.72 -9.84 -3.13
N LEU A 154 -5.75 -8.63 -3.72
CA LEU A 154 -4.99 -7.48 -3.22
C LEU A 154 -5.84 -6.66 -2.25
N TYR A 155 -5.20 -6.03 -1.27
CA TYR A 155 -5.82 -5.10 -0.33
C TYR A 155 -5.05 -3.80 -0.26
N ASP A 156 -5.77 -2.68 -0.29
CA ASP A 156 -5.23 -1.35 -0.05
C ASP A 156 -5.06 -1.06 1.47
N SER A 157 -4.49 0.10 1.79
CA SER A 157 -4.27 0.57 3.17
C SER A 157 -5.57 0.79 3.95
N GLN A 158 -6.69 0.95 3.25
CA GLN A 158 -8.03 1.18 3.79
C GLN A 158 -8.85 -0.12 3.94
N GLY A 159 -8.31 -1.26 3.49
CA GLY A 159 -8.93 -2.58 3.53
C GLY A 159 -9.85 -2.90 2.34
N HIS A 160 -9.90 -2.06 1.30
CA HIS A 160 -10.60 -2.39 0.06
C HIS A 160 -9.89 -3.53 -0.67
N ALA A 161 -10.69 -4.50 -1.11
CA ALA A 161 -10.20 -5.68 -1.80
C ALA A 161 -10.38 -5.55 -3.33
N SER A 162 -9.41 -6.08 -4.07
CA SER A 162 -9.55 -6.33 -5.50
C SER A 162 -10.63 -7.37 -5.79
N GLU A 163 -11.09 -7.42 -7.05
CA GLU A 163 -11.71 -8.64 -7.55
C GLU A 163 -10.70 -9.80 -7.44
N PRO A 164 -11.15 -11.01 -7.06
CA PRO A 164 -10.26 -12.14 -6.88
C PRO A 164 -9.77 -12.70 -8.21
N TYR A 165 -8.50 -13.08 -8.28
CA TYR A 165 -7.92 -13.80 -9.42
C TYR A 165 -7.72 -15.28 -9.05
N LEU A 166 -8.16 -16.20 -9.91
CA LEU A 166 -7.95 -17.63 -9.71
C LEU A 166 -6.66 -18.09 -10.40
N LEU A 167 -5.66 -18.45 -9.61
CA LEU A 167 -4.43 -19.06 -10.09
C LEU A 167 -4.57 -20.59 -10.04
N THR A 168 -4.47 -21.27 -11.18
CA THR A 168 -4.49 -22.75 -11.26
C THR A 168 -3.25 -23.28 -11.94
N PHE A 169 -2.62 -24.30 -11.34
CA PHE A 169 -1.43 -24.96 -11.88
C PHE A 169 -1.38 -26.45 -11.46
N GLN A 170 -0.52 -27.23 -12.12
CA GLN A 170 -0.23 -28.61 -11.76
C GLN A 170 1.08 -28.72 -10.98
N ALA A 171 1.06 -29.47 -9.88
CA ALA A 171 2.26 -29.97 -9.22
C ALA A 171 2.45 -31.45 -9.61
N ILE A 172 3.58 -31.80 -10.21
CA ILE A 172 3.89 -33.16 -10.73
C ILE A 172 5.16 -33.76 -10.14
#